data_AF-A0A8T1X519-F1
#
_entry.id   AF-A0A8T1X519-F1
#
_cell.length_a   1.000
_cell.length_b   1.000
_cell.length_c   1.000
_cell.angle_alpha   90.00
_cell.angle_beta   90.00
_cell.angle_gamma   90.00
#
_symmetry.space_group_name_H-M   'P 1'
#
loop_
_entity.id
_entity.type
_entity.pdbx_description
1 polymer ?
#
loop_
_entity_poly.entity_id
_entity_poly.type
_entity_poly.pdbx_seq_one_letter_code
_entity_poly.pdbx_strand_id
1 'polypeptide(L)'
;MIVHDSPHPSVDIPNKTIWEIVGDQLSVHRHKAAFIDGITHEKVTFGEIYERARNFAVALAKDGVKKGDVVILHSFNCLDYPMAILALTSLGAVCSPASHLFLPDELAVQIKAAKANFIITHKELEATVVEAAKMCGITRGSIYTMGHAPDASQDLKSVDEVIQSSSDYSFEFEKIDPTTNVLLPFSSGTTGTPKGVALSAKNILANALQVDHVENLHGYSLGLVPFFHIYGIKMMHLSMYQGAAKVILPRFDHDTFLRTLSTYKVVYHLFTGCVQPNYNI
;
A
#
# COMPACT_ATOMS: atom_id res chain seq x y z
N MET A 1 19.73 34.22 -0.73
CA MET A 1 19.10 32.89 -0.83
C MET A 1 19.63 32.25 -2.10
N ILE A 2 20.37 31.15 -1.99
CA ILE A 2 20.82 30.38 -3.16
C ILE A 2 19.72 29.34 -3.43
N VAL A 3 19.15 29.35 -4.64
CA VAL A 3 18.20 28.35 -5.09
C VAL A 3 18.98 27.31 -5.88
N HIS A 4 18.79 26.03 -5.57
CA HIS A 4 19.38 24.92 -6.31
C HIS A 4 18.29 24.29 -7.17
N ASP A 5 18.50 24.26 -8.48
CA ASP A 5 17.59 23.63 -9.44
C ASP A 5 18.05 22.21 -9.79
N SER A 6 17.09 21.36 -10.14
CA SER A 6 17.40 20.01 -10.64
C SER A 6 18.15 20.07 -11.97
N PRO A 7 19.16 19.21 -12.21
CA PRO A 7 19.78 19.10 -13.53
C PRO A 7 18.89 18.37 -14.55
N HIS A 8 17.78 17.77 -14.11
CA HIS A 8 16.84 17.06 -14.96
C HIS A 8 15.69 17.96 -15.44
N PRO A 9 15.12 17.72 -16.64
CA PRO A 9 13.95 18.43 -17.12
C PRO A 9 12.76 18.33 -16.16
N SER A 10 11.86 19.32 -16.23
CA SER A 10 10.59 19.25 -15.52
C SER A 10 9.76 18.05 -15.99
N VAL A 11 9.15 17.34 -15.05
CA VAL A 11 8.28 16.20 -15.33
C VAL A 11 6.83 16.67 -15.37
N ASP A 12 6.11 16.34 -16.44
CA ASP A 12 4.67 16.58 -16.51
C ASP A 12 3.94 15.59 -15.60
N ILE A 13 3.10 16.12 -14.70
CA ILE A 13 2.37 15.32 -13.72
C ILE A 13 0.92 15.23 -14.18
N PRO A 14 0.46 14.08 -14.66
CA PRO A 14 -0.89 13.93 -15.17
C PRO A 14 -1.90 14.13 -14.04
N ASN A 15 -3.06 14.69 -14.40
CA ASN A 15 -4.16 14.90 -13.46
C ASN A 15 -4.95 13.60 -13.22
N LYS A 16 -4.28 12.61 -12.62
CA LYS A 16 -4.79 11.27 -12.32
C LYS A 16 -4.34 10.80 -10.93
N THR A 17 -5.09 9.87 -10.37
CA THR A 17 -4.72 9.07 -9.20
C THR A 17 -3.97 7.80 -9.61
N ILE A 18 -3.32 7.13 -8.67
CA ILE A 18 -2.71 5.81 -8.95
C ILE A 18 -3.76 4.76 -9.36
N TRP A 19 -4.98 4.87 -8.85
CA TRP A 19 -6.11 4.04 -9.25
C TRP A 19 -6.41 4.17 -10.75
N GLU A 20 -6.52 5.39 -11.26
CA GLU A 20 -6.75 5.66 -12.69
C GLU A 20 -5.56 5.18 -13.54
N ILE A 21 -4.33 5.43 -13.10
CA ILE A 21 -3.11 4.97 -13.81
C ILE A 21 -3.10 3.44 -13.97
N VAL A 22 -3.34 2.70 -12.88
CA VAL A 22 -3.39 1.23 -12.94
C VAL A 22 -4.54 0.78 -13.84
N GLY A 23 -5.70 1.42 -13.75
CA GLY A 23 -6.86 1.14 -14.60
C GLY A 23 -6.58 1.30 -16.09
N ASP A 24 -5.96 2.41 -16.50
CA ASP A 24 -5.58 2.66 -17.90
C ASP A 24 -4.60 1.59 -18.43
N GLN A 25 -3.67 1.18 -17.58
CA GLN A 25 -2.64 0.20 -17.94
C GLN A 25 -3.17 -1.24 -18.06
N LEU A 26 -4.40 -1.53 -17.61
CA LEU A 26 -4.97 -2.88 -17.76
C LEU A 26 -5.08 -3.32 -19.22
N SER A 27 -5.20 -2.39 -20.16
CA SER A 27 -5.18 -2.71 -21.60
C SER A 27 -3.88 -3.40 -22.04
N VAL A 28 -2.77 -3.19 -21.33
CA VAL A 28 -1.43 -3.71 -21.66
C VAL A 28 -0.93 -4.71 -20.61
N HIS A 29 -1.20 -4.48 -19.33
CA HIS A 29 -0.58 -5.19 -18.23
C HIS A 29 -1.52 -6.13 -17.46
N ARG A 30 -2.80 -6.27 -17.87
CA ARG A 30 -3.80 -7.07 -17.13
C ARG A 30 -3.32 -8.44 -16.67
N HIS A 31 -2.62 -9.19 -17.52
CA HIS A 31 -2.13 -10.54 -17.20
C HIS A 31 -0.68 -10.59 -16.70
N LYS A 32 0.00 -9.44 -16.63
CA LYS A 32 1.37 -9.34 -16.11
C LYS A 32 1.33 -9.40 -14.59
N ALA A 33 2.29 -10.10 -13.98
CA ALA A 33 2.47 -10.10 -12.54
C ALA A 33 2.73 -8.68 -12.04
N ALA A 34 1.97 -8.24 -11.04
CA ALA A 34 2.17 -6.97 -10.35
C ALA A 34 3.00 -7.20 -9.08
N PHE A 35 2.57 -8.17 -8.26
CA PHE A 35 3.22 -8.50 -7.00
C PHE A 35 3.36 -10.01 -6.85
N ILE A 36 4.46 -10.43 -6.25
CA ILE A 36 4.82 -11.84 -6.04
C ILE A 36 5.28 -12.01 -4.60
N ASP A 37 4.78 -13.00 -3.89
CA ASP A 37 5.29 -13.35 -2.58
C ASP A 37 6.62 -14.09 -2.74
N GLY A 38 7.69 -13.56 -2.14
CA GLY A 38 9.04 -14.11 -2.27
C GLY A 38 9.26 -15.44 -1.53
N ILE A 39 8.32 -15.84 -0.66
CA ILE A 39 8.33 -17.08 0.13
C ILE A 39 7.45 -18.13 -0.53
N THR A 40 6.17 -17.81 -0.79
CA THR A 40 5.20 -18.79 -1.30
C THR A 40 5.22 -18.89 -2.83
N HIS A 41 5.84 -17.93 -3.51
CA HIS A 41 5.82 -17.77 -4.97
C HIS A 41 4.42 -17.52 -5.56
N GLU A 42 3.41 -17.30 -4.71
CA GLU A 42 2.11 -16.81 -5.15
C GLU A 42 2.26 -15.45 -5.81
N LYS A 43 1.45 -15.22 -6.85
CA LYS A 43 1.50 -14.00 -7.63
C LYS A 43 0.10 -13.46 -7.83
N VAL A 44 0.01 -12.14 -7.85
CA VAL A 44 -1.18 -11.41 -8.27
C VAL A 44 -0.82 -10.55 -9.47
N THR A 45 -1.65 -10.64 -10.50
CA THR A 45 -1.55 -9.82 -11.72
C THR A 45 -2.15 -8.43 -11.51
N PHE A 46 -1.85 -7.50 -12.42
CA PHE A 46 -2.47 -6.17 -12.40
C PHE A 46 -4.00 -6.24 -12.53
N GLY A 47 -4.51 -7.17 -13.34
CA GLY A 47 -5.95 -7.40 -13.45
C GLY A 47 -6.56 -7.88 -12.14
N GLU A 48 -5.98 -8.92 -11.54
CA GLU A 48 -6.49 -9.50 -10.29
C GLU A 48 -6.47 -8.49 -9.14
N ILE A 49 -5.38 -7.75 -8.97
CA ILE A 49 -5.28 -6.78 -7.88
C ILE A 49 -6.24 -5.60 -8.08
N TYR A 50 -6.44 -5.14 -9.32
CA TYR A 50 -7.36 -4.06 -9.63
C TYR A 50 -8.82 -4.46 -9.39
N GLU A 51 -9.23 -5.64 -9.88
CA GLU A 51 -10.60 -6.15 -9.67
C GLU A 51 -10.86 -6.43 -8.18
N ARG A 52 -9.89 -7.00 -7.46
CA ARG A 52 -10.02 -7.22 -6.02
C ARG A 52 -10.12 -5.90 -5.25
N ALA A 53 -9.30 -4.90 -5.59
CA ALA A 53 -9.37 -3.56 -5.01
C ALA A 53 -10.71 -2.87 -5.32
N ARG A 54 -11.23 -3.02 -6.55
CA ARG A 54 -12.55 -2.51 -6.94
C ARG A 54 -13.64 -3.10 -6.05
N ASN A 55 -13.68 -4.43 -5.93
CA ASN A 55 -14.72 -5.11 -5.17
C ASN A 55 -14.60 -4.83 -3.67
N PHE A 56 -13.37 -4.69 -3.15
CA PHE A 56 -13.17 -4.31 -1.77
C PHE A 56 -13.62 -2.87 -1.50
N ALA A 57 -13.36 -1.93 -2.43
CA ALA A 57 -13.86 -0.57 -2.34
C ALA A 57 -15.41 -0.52 -2.30
N VAL A 58 -16.08 -1.32 -3.14
CA VAL A 58 -17.55 -1.47 -3.10
C VAL A 58 -18.04 -1.98 -1.74
N ALA A 59 -17.35 -2.97 -1.17
CA ALA A 59 -17.68 -3.50 0.14
C ALA A 59 -17.47 -2.46 1.28
N LEU A 60 -16.38 -1.71 1.23
CA LEU A 60 -16.11 -0.62 2.17
C LEU A 60 -17.17 0.48 2.06
N ALA A 61 -17.57 0.86 0.84
CA ALA A 61 -18.63 1.84 0.62
C ALA A 61 -19.99 1.36 1.15
N LYS A 62 -20.33 0.08 0.97
CA LYS A 62 -21.53 -0.55 1.55
C LYS A 62 -21.53 -0.48 3.07
N ASP A 63 -20.37 -0.70 3.70
CA ASP A 63 -20.17 -0.58 5.14
C ASP A 63 -20.06 0.88 5.63
N GLY A 64 -20.13 1.85 4.72
CA GLY A 64 -20.27 3.27 5.02
C GLY A 64 -18.99 4.10 4.98
N VAL A 65 -17.87 3.54 4.49
CA VAL A 65 -16.64 4.31 4.23
C VAL A 65 -16.89 5.32 3.13
N LYS A 66 -16.50 6.57 3.36
CA LYS A 66 -16.71 7.69 2.43
C LYS A 66 -15.40 8.40 2.11
N LYS A 67 -15.44 9.21 1.04
CA LYS A 67 -14.37 10.16 0.70
C LYS A 67 -14.01 11.00 1.92
N GLY A 68 -12.72 11.07 2.23
CA GLY A 68 -12.18 11.81 3.37
C GLY A 68 -12.14 11.05 4.70
N ASP A 69 -12.81 9.89 4.82
CA ASP A 69 -12.67 9.06 6.02
C ASP A 69 -11.24 8.53 6.13
N VAL A 70 -10.71 8.54 7.35
CA VAL A 70 -9.36 8.02 7.62
C VAL A 70 -9.45 6.55 8.03
N VAL A 71 -8.69 5.71 7.34
CA VAL A 71 -8.61 4.26 7.55
C VAL A 71 -7.20 3.89 7.96
N ILE A 72 -7.03 3.27 9.12
CA ILE A 72 -5.73 2.71 9.51
C ILE A 72 -5.43 1.48 8.65
N LEU A 73 -4.22 1.38 8.12
CA LEU A 73 -3.71 0.18 7.47
C LEU A 73 -2.54 -0.40 8.28
N HIS A 74 -2.83 -1.42 9.10
CA HIS A 74 -1.90 -2.05 10.04
C HIS A 74 -1.46 -3.43 9.55
N SER A 75 -0.34 -3.48 8.84
CA SER A 75 0.14 -4.73 8.24
C SER A 75 1.64 -4.68 7.96
N PHE A 76 2.28 -5.85 7.93
CA PHE A 76 3.57 -6.03 7.25
C PHE A 76 3.35 -6.09 5.73
N ASN A 77 4.43 -6.24 4.96
CA ASN A 77 4.31 -6.32 3.51
C ASN A 77 3.65 -7.65 3.12
N CYS A 78 2.53 -7.59 2.39
CA CYS A 78 1.83 -8.75 1.85
C CYS A 78 1.19 -8.39 0.50
N LEU A 79 0.68 -9.40 -0.21
CA LEU A 79 0.02 -9.20 -1.52
C LEU A 79 -1.26 -8.35 -1.45
N ASP A 80 -1.92 -8.32 -0.29
CA ASP A 80 -3.14 -7.54 -0.08
C ASP A 80 -2.87 -6.05 0.26
N TYR A 81 -1.64 -5.69 0.64
CA TYR A 81 -1.30 -4.32 1.03
C TYR A 81 -1.51 -3.31 -0.12
N PRO A 82 -1.01 -3.55 -1.35
CA PRO A 82 -1.26 -2.64 -2.47
C PRO A 82 -2.73 -2.63 -2.88
N MET A 83 -3.43 -3.76 -2.74
CA MET A 83 -4.87 -3.88 -3.01
C MET A 83 -5.68 -2.95 -2.10
N ALA A 84 -5.39 -2.95 -0.79
CA ALA A 84 -6.06 -2.06 0.16
C ALA A 84 -5.81 -0.57 -0.15
N ILE A 85 -4.58 -0.20 -0.54
CA ILE A 85 -4.27 1.18 -0.94
C ILE A 85 -5.07 1.59 -2.19
N LEU A 86 -5.14 0.71 -3.21
CA LEU A 86 -5.93 0.98 -4.41
C LEU A 86 -7.43 1.12 -4.09
N ALA A 87 -7.96 0.26 -3.23
CA ALA A 87 -9.36 0.31 -2.80
C ALA A 87 -9.69 1.61 -2.04
N LEU A 88 -8.83 2.03 -1.12
CA LEU A 88 -9.05 3.29 -0.39
C LEU A 88 -8.90 4.51 -1.30
N THR A 89 -7.91 4.49 -2.20
CA THR A 89 -7.69 5.58 -3.15
C THR A 89 -8.86 5.75 -4.11
N SER A 90 -9.47 4.65 -4.58
CA SER A 90 -10.62 4.71 -5.49
C SER A 90 -11.89 5.27 -4.85
N LEU A 91 -12.01 5.19 -3.51
CA LEU A 91 -13.06 5.84 -2.74
C LEU A 91 -12.74 7.30 -2.37
N GLY A 92 -11.50 7.75 -2.56
CA GLY A 92 -11.00 9.00 -1.99
C GLY A 92 -10.93 8.97 -0.46
N ALA A 93 -10.89 7.78 0.14
CA ALA A 93 -10.61 7.61 1.57
C ALA A 93 -9.10 7.82 1.83
N VAL A 94 -8.75 8.15 3.06
CA VAL A 94 -7.38 8.47 3.46
C VAL A 94 -6.76 7.26 4.16
N CYS A 95 -5.76 6.63 3.54
CA CYS A 95 -5.01 5.57 4.17
C CYS A 95 -3.97 6.14 5.16
N SER A 96 -4.09 5.79 6.43
CA SER A 96 -3.09 6.06 7.47
C SER A 96 -2.31 4.78 7.77
N PRO A 97 -1.18 4.53 7.09
CA PRO A 97 -0.39 3.34 7.32
C PRO A 97 0.22 3.32 8.72
N ALA A 98 0.18 2.16 9.38
CA ALA A 98 0.71 1.95 10.72
C ALA A 98 1.73 0.80 10.73
N SER A 99 2.74 0.92 11.59
CA SER A 99 3.76 -0.12 11.79
C SER A 99 3.12 -1.39 12.33
N HIS A 100 3.43 -2.54 11.73
CA HIS A 100 3.03 -3.85 12.25
C HIS A 100 3.69 -4.21 13.59
N LEU A 101 4.71 -3.45 14.00
CA LEU A 101 5.43 -3.64 15.26
C LEU A 101 4.81 -2.86 16.42
N PHE A 102 3.77 -2.05 16.17
CA PHE A 102 3.17 -1.28 17.23
C PHE A 102 2.52 -2.18 18.28
N LEU A 103 2.71 -1.80 19.53
CA LEU A 103 1.90 -2.27 20.64
C LEU A 103 0.51 -1.61 20.59
N PRO A 104 -0.51 -2.17 21.29
CA PRO A 104 -1.86 -1.63 21.27
C PRO A 104 -1.94 -0.14 21.63
N ASP A 105 -1.19 0.28 22.66
CA ASP A 105 -1.15 1.69 23.10
C ASP A 105 -0.59 2.62 22.02
N GLU A 106 0.47 2.20 21.32
CA GLU A 106 1.11 2.98 20.25
C GLU A 106 0.18 3.10 19.03
N LEU A 107 -0.47 2.00 18.67
CA LEU A 107 -1.46 2.00 17.60
C LEU A 107 -2.67 2.86 17.95
N ALA A 108 -3.14 2.82 19.21
CA ALA A 108 -4.22 3.66 19.70
C ALA A 108 -3.88 5.16 19.65
N VAL A 109 -2.62 5.53 19.94
CA VAL A 109 -2.13 6.91 19.76
C VAL A 109 -2.30 7.36 18.31
N GLN A 110 -1.88 6.53 17.33
CA GLN A 110 -2.04 6.88 15.92
C GLN A 110 -3.51 6.92 15.50
N ILE A 111 -4.34 5.95 15.91
CA ILE A 111 -5.80 5.94 15.64
C ILE A 111 -6.44 7.27 16.07
N LYS A 112 -6.16 7.72 17.29
CA LYS A 112 -6.70 8.97 17.85
C LYS A 112 -6.18 10.19 17.11
N ALA A 113 -4.87 10.26 16.86
CA ALA A 113 -4.25 11.39 16.18
C ALA A 113 -4.72 11.51 14.72
N ALA A 114 -4.93 10.38 14.05
CA ALA A 114 -5.45 10.28 12.69
C ALA A 114 -6.96 10.54 12.60
N LYS A 115 -7.67 10.50 13.74
CA LYS A 115 -9.14 10.51 13.81
C LYS A 115 -9.76 9.42 12.93
N ALA A 116 -9.15 8.23 12.95
CA ALA A 116 -9.57 7.12 12.10
C ALA A 116 -10.91 6.52 12.56
N ASN A 117 -11.74 6.15 11.59
CA ASN A 117 -13.05 5.51 11.82
C ASN A 117 -13.01 4.00 11.52
N PHE A 118 -12.12 3.58 10.63
CA PHE A 118 -12.00 2.20 10.16
C PHE A 118 -10.55 1.71 10.27
N ILE A 119 -10.40 0.39 10.36
CA ILE A 119 -9.09 -0.25 10.44
C ILE A 119 -9.07 -1.45 9.49
N ILE A 120 -8.01 -1.57 8.70
CA ILE A 120 -7.68 -2.75 7.92
C ILE A 120 -6.38 -3.30 8.50
N THR A 121 -6.35 -4.59 8.87
CA THR A 121 -5.19 -5.22 9.51
C THR A 121 -4.84 -6.55 8.89
N HIS A 122 -3.57 -6.98 8.98
CA HIS A 122 -3.24 -8.38 8.70
C HIS A 122 -3.87 -9.29 9.77
N LYS A 123 -4.33 -10.48 9.38
CA LYS A 123 -4.99 -11.44 10.27
C LYS A 123 -4.13 -11.83 11.48
N GLU A 124 -2.82 -12.00 11.28
CA GLU A 124 -1.85 -12.27 12.36
C GLU A 124 -1.76 -11.15 13.42
N LEU A 125 -2.21 -9.94 13.10
CA LEU A 125 -2.12 -8.76 13.96
C LEU A 125 -3.46 -8.40 14.61
N GLU A 126 -4.46 -9.27 14.50
CA GLU A 126 -5.83 -9.04 14.97
C GLU A 126 -5.89 -8.68 16.46
N ALA A 127 -5.15 -9.40 17.32
CA ALA A 127 -5.15 -9.17 18.76
C ALA A 127 -4.75 -7.73 19.12
N THR A 128 -3.65 -7.24 18.54
CA THR A 128 -3.16 -5.87 18.75
C THR A 128 -4.18 -4.82 18.33
N VAL A 129 -4.80 -5.01 17.16
CA VAL A 129 -5.79 -4.07 16.63
C VAL A 129 -7.07 -4.05 17.45
N VAL A 130 -7.55 -5.20 17.91
CA VAL A 130 -8.76 -5.28 18.74
C VAL A 130 -8.56 -4.53 20.06
N GLU A 131 -7.41 -4.69 20.69
CA GLU A 131 -7.08 -3.99 21.93
C GLU A 131 -6.97 -2.48 21.70
N ALA A 132 -6.22 -2.05 20.68
CA ALA A 132 -6.10 -0.64 20.31
C ALA A 132 -7.45 0.01 19.96
N ALA A 133 -8.28 -0.69 19.19
CA ALA A 133 -9.61 -0.22 18.78
C ALA A 133 -10.52 0.01 19.99
N LYS A 134 -10.48 -0.88 20.99
CA LYS A 134 -11.23 -0.76 22.24
C LYS A 134 -10.86 0.53 22.99
N MET A 135 -9.58 0.90 23.03
CA MET A 135 -9.10 2.14 23.67
C MET A 135 -9.53 3.42 22.95
N CYS A 136 -9.99 3.29 21.71
CA CYS A 136 -10.43 4.38 20.84
C CYS A 136 -11.94 4.41 20.62
N GLY A 137 -12.69 3.43 21.13
CA GLY A 137 -14.13 3.30 20.91
C GLY A 137 -14.51 2.87 19.48
N ILE A 138 -13.58 2.28 18.72
CA ILE A 138 -13.86 1.70 17.40
C ILE A 138 -14.49 0.31 17.59
N THR A 139 -15.63 0.07 16.94
CA THR A 139 -16.34 -1.21 17.03
C THR A 139 -15.70 -2.24 16.10
N ARG A 140 -15.81 -3.53 16.45
CA ARG A 140 -15.33 -4.64 15.61
C ARG A 140 -15.90 -4.63 14.20
N GLY A 141 -17.11 -4.09 14.01
CA GLY A 141 -17.75 -3.97 12.70
C GLY A 141 -17.06 -3.01 11.73
N SER A 142 -16.14 -2.17 12.22
CA SER A 142 -15.34 -1.21 11.43
C SER A 142 -13.89 -1.69 11.25
N ILE A 143 -13.62 -2.98 11.55
CA ILE A 143 -12.29 -3.58 11.45
C ILE A 143 -12.34 -4.74 10.45
N TYR A 144 -11.43 -4.74 9.49
CA TYR A 144 -11.31 -5.73 8.43
C TYR A 144 -9.97 -6.44 8.50
N THR A 145 -9.94 -7.73 8.19
CA THR A 145 -8.68 -8.51 8.15
C THR A 145 -8.30 -8.92 6.74
N MET A 146 -7.02 -8.77 6.40
CA MET A 146 -6.36 -9.24 5.18
C MET A 146 -5.45 -10.43 5.46
N GLY A 147 -5.06 -11.13 4.40
CA GLY A 147 -4.21 -12.31 4.50
C GLY A 147 -4.90 -13.48 5.20
N HIS A 148 -4.16 -14.56 5.35
CA HIS A 148 -4.62 -15.79 5.99
C HIS A 148 -3.77 -16.08 7.22
N ALA A 149 -4.40 -16.49 8.32
CA ALA A 149 -3.72 -17.00 9.50
C ALA A 149 -4.59 -18.13 10.08
N PRO A 150 -4.21 -19.41 9.86
CA PRO A 150 -5.03 -20.56 10.26
C PRO A 150 -5.38 -20.57 11.76
N ASP A 151 -4.48 -20.05 12.59
CA ASP A 151 -4.60 -20.07 14.05
C ASP A 151 -5.19 -18.78 14.64
N ALA A 152 -5.56 -17.80 13.81
CA ALA A 152 -6.14 -16.54 14.28
C ALA A 152 -7.65 -16.65 14.56
N SER A 153 -8.18 -15.82 15.47
CA SER A 153 -9.61 -15.74 15.77
C SER A 153 -10.43 -15.41 14.51
N GLN A 154 -11.64 -15.95 14.39
CA GLN A 154 -12.56 -15.69 13.26
C GLN A 154 -13.54 -14.54 13.57
N ASP A 155 -13.17 -13.64 14.48
CA ASP A 155 -14.11 -12.71 15.09
C ASP A 155 -14.18 -11.34 14.36
N LEU A 156 -13.42 -11.18 13.27
CA LEU A 156 -13.42 -9.99 12.42
C LEU A 156 -13.72 -10.40 10.97
N LYS A 157 -14.40 -9.50 10.24
CA LYS A 157 -14.75 -9.73 8.84
C LYS A 157 -13.47 -9.78 7.99
N SER A 158 -13.28 -10.85 7.22
CA SER A 158 -12.20 -10.89 6.24
C SER A 158 -12.53 -10.07 4.99
N VAL A 159 -11.50 -9.61 4.27
CA VAL A 159 -11.69 -8.93 2.97
C VAL A 159 -12.50 -9.80 2.00
N ASP A 160 -12.24 -11.10 1.96
CA ASP A 160 -12.92 -12.01 1.05
C ASP A 160 -14.41 -12.18 1.41
N GLU A 161 -14.73 -12.28 2.70
CA GLU A 161 -16.12 -12.31 3.18
C GLU A 161 -16.90 -11.04 2.82
N VAL A 162 -16.29 -9.86 3.01
CA VAL A 162 -16.99 -8.59 2.72
C VAL A 162 -17.12 -8.34 1.23
N ILE A 163 -16.15 -8.77 0.42
CA ILE A 163 -16.27 -8.77 -1.04
C ILE A 163 -17.42 -9.68 -1.47
N GLN A 164 -17.44 -10.93 -1.00
CA GLN A 164 -18.45 -11.90 -1.40
C GLN A 164 -19.86 -11.46 -0.99
N SER A 165 -20.04 -10.96 0.24
CA SER A 165 -21.34 -10.49 0.73
C SER A 165 -21.80 -9.16 0.11
N SER A 166 -20.96 -8.50 -0.70
CA SER A 166 -21.26 -7.23 -1.36
C SER A 166 -21.41 -7.34 -2.88
N SER A 167 -21.46 -8.56 -3.43
CA SER A 167 -21.55 -8.80 -4.89
C SER A 167 -22.71 -8.06 -5.56
N ASP A 168 -23.83 -7.91 -4.84
CA ASP A 168 -25.07 -7.34 -5.38
C ASP A 168 -25.21 -5.84 -5.06
N TYR A 169 -24.23 -5.26 -4.35
CA TYR A 169 -24.26 -3.84 -4.01
C TYR A 169 -23.74 -3.00 -5.19
N SER A 170 -24.61 -2.14 -5.71
CA SER A 170 -24.24 -1.19 -6.76
C SER A 170 -23.60 0.05 -6.15
N PHE A 171 -22.40 0.40 -6.62
CA PHE A 171 -21.69 1.60 -6.22
C PHE A 171 -21.08 2.27 -7.46
N GLU A 172 -21.31 3.58 -7.60
CA GLU A 172 -20.75 4.39 -8.67
C GLU A 172 -19.48 5.09 -8.16
N PHE A 173 -18.35 4.82 -8.82
CA PHE A 173 -17.09 5.46 -8.48
C PHE A 173 -17.08 6.90 -8.99
N GLU A 174 -16.90 7.85 -8.07
CA GLU A 174 -16.64 9.24 -8.42
C GLU A 174 -15.20 9.43 -8.87
N LYS A 175 -14.98 10.37 -9.80
CA LYS A 175 -13.62 10.79 -10.13
C LYS A 175 -12.99 11.52 -8.94
N ILE A 176 -11.87 11.00 -8.44
CA ILE A 176 -11.14 11.63 -7.34
C ILE A 176 -10.25 12.76 -7.89
N ASP A 177 -10.45 13.97 -7.39
CA ASP A 177 -9.54 15.09 -7.63
C ASP A 177 -8.14 14.73 -7.09
N PRO A 178 -7.08 14.72 -7.93
CA PRO A 178 -5.74 14.35 -7.50
C PRO A 178 -5.16 15.23 -6.39
N THR A 179 -5.71 16.42 -6.12
CA THR A 179 -5.33 17.24 -4.96
C THR A 179 -5.94 16.76 -3.63
N THR A 180 -6.87 15.80 -3.67
CA THR A 180 -7.44 15.14 -2.50
C THR A 180 -6.35 14.37 -1.75
N ASN A 181 -6.28 14.55 -0.43
CA ASN A 181 -5.42 13.74 0.44
C ASN A 181 -5.87 12.28 0.41
N VAL A 182 -4.94 11.36 0.16
CA VAL A 182 -5.22 9.92 0.10
C VAL A 182 -4.29 9.12 1.01
N LEU A 183 -3.22 9.73 1.51
CA LEU A 183 -2.33 9.14 2.51
C LEU A 183 -2.12 10.08 3.70
N LEU A 184 -1.98 9.48 4.88
CA LEU A 184 -1.64 10.15 6.14
C LEU A 184 -0.58 9.36 6.92
N PRO A 185 0.64 9.17 6.39
CA PRO A 185 1.72 8.57 7.16
C PRO A 185 2.09 9.43 8.36
N PHE A 186 2.47 8.78 9.46
CA PHE A 186 2.92 9.47 10.66
C PHE A 186 4.43 9.58 10.71
N SER A 187 4.91 10.77 11.07
CA SER A 187 6.31 11.00 11.41
C SER A 187 6.46 11.05 12.92
N SER A 188 7.60 10.59 13.44
CA SER A 188 7.93 10.67 14.87
C SER A 188 7.92 12.10 15.41
N GLY A 189 8.13 13.10 14.54
CA GLY A 189 8.15 14.51 14.90
C GLY A 189 9.29 14.86 15.85
N THR A 190 9.78 16.11 15.81
CA THR A 190 10.80 16.57 16.77
C THR A 190 10.24 16.85 18.17
N THR A 191 8.92 16.88 18.31
CA THR A 191 8.19 17.29 19.52
C THR A 191 7.59 16.12 20.31
N GLY A 192 7.95 14.88 19.99
CA GLY A 192 7.51 13.66 20.70
C GLY A 192 6.08 13.17 20.36
N THR A 193 5.16 14.07 20.00
CA THR A 193 3.83 13.67 19.51
C THR A 193 3.86 13.37 18.01
N PRO A 194 3.43 12.16 17.57
CA PRO A 194 3.36 11.80 16.16
C PRO A 194 2.46 12.76 15.37
N LYS A 195 2.91 13.18 14.18
CA LYS A 195 2.16 14.08 13.29
C LYS A 195 1.86 13.39 11.97
N GLY A 196 0.59 13.36 11.59
CA GLY A 196 0.14 12.89 10.28
C GLY A 196 0.53 13.87 9.19
N VAL A 197 1.25 13.38 8.18
CA VAL A 197 1.65 14.17 7.01
C VAL A 197 0.60 13.94 5.92
N ALA A 198 -0.21 14.96 5.65
CA ALA A 198 -1.25 14.85 4.63
C ALA A 198 -0.63 14.87 3.22
N LEU A 199 -0.82 13.80 2.47
CA LEU A 199 -0.30 13.66 1.11
C LEU A 199 -1.45 13.44 0.13
N SER A 200 -1.53 14.34 -0.86
CA SER A 200 -2.47 14.21 -1.97
C SER A 200 -2.07 13.09 -2.94
N ALA A 201 -3.05 12.59 -3.71
CA ALA A 201 -2.77 11.62 -4.77
C ALA A 201 -1.73 12.17 -5.76
N LYS A 202 -1.79 13.48 -6.05
CA LYS A 202 -0.83 14.21 -6.88
C LYS A 202 0.57 14.24 -6.25
N ASN A 203 0.70 14.40 -4.92
CA ASN A 203 2.02 14.39 -4.28
C ASN A 203 2.73 13.04 -4.47
N ILE A 204 2.00 11.94 -4.29
CA ILE A 204 2.58 10.59 -4.42
C ILE A 204 2.89 10.26 -5.88
N LEU A 205 1.99 10.59 -6.80
CA LEU A 205 2.23 10.38 -8.22
C LEU A 205 3.40 11.22 -8.74
N ALA A 206 3.48 12.49 -8.35
CA ALA A 206 4.61 13.35 -8.68
C ALA A 206 5.94 12.76 -8.19
N ASN A 207 5.95 12.21 -6.98
CA ASN A 207 7.15 11.58 -6.44
C ASN A 207 7.54 10.30 -7.19
N ALA A 208 6.58 9.47 -7.58
CA ALA A 208 6.84 8.29 -8.42
C ALA A 208 7.41 8.70 -9.78
N LEU A 209 6.83 9.70 -10.43
CA LEU A 209 7.27 10.23 -11.74
C LEU A 209 8.67 10.85 -11.73
N GLN A 210 9.02 11.57 -10.66
CA GLN A 210 10.39 12.09 -10.49
C GLN A 210 11.42 10.98 -10.40
N VAL A 211 11.04 9.83 -9.84
CA VAL A 211 11.93 8.67 -9.71
C VAL A 211 11.98 7.86 -10.98
N ASP A 212 10.85 7.69 -11.67
CA ASP A 212 10.76 7.08 -12.99
C ASP A 212 11.74 7.70 -13.99
N HIS A 213 11.96 9.02 -13.89
CA HIS A 213 12.89 9.75 -14.75
C HIS A 213 14.38 9.35 -14.56
N VAL A 214 14.73 8.80 -13.40
CA VAL A 214 16.12 8.45 -13.04
C VAL A 214 16.32 6.96 -12.74
N GLU A 215 15.24 6.21 -12.54
CA GLU A 215 15.22 4.80 -12.17
C GLU A 215 14.20 4.05 -13.03
N ASN A 216 14.69 3.10 -13.83
CA ASN A 216 13.85 2.17 -14.57
C ASN A 216 13.85 0.81 -13.87
N LEU A 217 12.70 0.39 -13.34
CA LEU A 217 12.58 -0.94 -12.73
C LEU A 217 12.52 -2.00 -13.82
N HIS A 218 13.69 -2.41 -14.32
CA HIS A 218 13.82 -3.54 -15.24
C HIS A 218 13.65 -4.87 -14.48
N GLY A 219 12.87 -5.79 -15.06
CA GLY A 219 12.69 -7.13 -14.52
C GLY A 219 11.91 -7.15 -13.20
N TYR A 220 12.45 -7.84 -12.19
CA TYR A 220 11.86 -7.93 -10.85
C TYR A 220 12.56 -6.97 -9.89
N SER A 221 11.78 -6.20 -9.15
CA SER A 221 12.26 -5.37 -8.05
C SER A 221 11.89 -5.98 -6.70
N LEU A 222 12.69 -5.72 -5.65
CA LEU A 222 12.41 -6.24 -4.31
C LEU A 222 11.57 -5.25 -3.48
N GLY A 223 10.54 -5.76 -2.83
CA GLY A 223 9.67 -5.08 -1.86
C GLY A 223 9.98 -5.55 -0.44
N LEU A 224 11.17 -5.24 0.06
CA LEU A 224 11.61 -5.59 1.41
C LEU A 224 11.39 -4.45 2.41
N VAL A 225 11.53 -3.19 1.98
CA VAL A 225 11.32 -2.05 2.88
C VAL A 225 9.83 -1.98 3.27
N PRO A 226 9.50 -1.74 4.55
CA PRO A 226 8.11 -1.76 4.98
C PRO A 226 7.21 -0.78 4.23
N PHE A 227 6.08 -1.26 3.72
CA PHE A 227 5.08 -0.50 3.00
C PHE A 227 4.29 0.44 3.90
N PHE A 228 4.37 0.32 5.22
CA PHE A 228 3.79 1.35 6.09
C PHE A 228 4.64 2.63 6.13
N HIS A 229 5.90 2.58 5.71
CA HIS A 229 6.77 3.75 5.62
C HIS A 229 6.65 4.41 4.25
N ILE A 230 6.74 5.75 4.19
CA ILE A 230 6.52 6.52 2.95
C ILE A 230 7.46 6.09 1.81
N TYR A 231 8.69 5.66 2.12
CA TYR A 231 9.60 5.11 1.12
C TYR A 231 9.09 3.80 0.51
N GLY A 232 8.56 2.88 1.32
CA GLY A 232 7.98 1.63 0.83
C GLY A 232 6.76 1.89 -0.05
N ILE A 233 5.86 2.79 0.39
CA ILE A 233 4.71 3.25 -0.40
C ILE A 233 5.15 3.83 -1.74
N LYS A 234 6.12 4.73 -1.73
CA LYS A 234 6.68 5.35 -2.94
C LYS A 234 7.18 4.28 -3.91
N MET A 235 8.00 3.34 -3.46
CA MET A 235 8.56 2.30 -4.33
C MET A 235 7.50 1.32 -4.84
N MET A 236 6.45 1.09 -4.06
CA MET A 236 5.28 0.33 -4.49
C MET A 236 4.49 1.09 -5.58
N HIS A 237 4.26 2.39 -5.41
CA HIS A 237 3.59 3.24 -6.40
C HIS A 237 4.39 3.34 -7.70
N LEU A 238 5.72 3.45 -7.63
CA LEU A 238 6.58 3.44 -8.82
C LEU A 238 6.40 2.14 -9.61
N SER A 239 6.37 0.98 -8.96
CA SER A 239 6.16 -0.29 -9.65
C SER A 239 4.77 -0.39 -10.28
N MET A 240 3.74 0.13 -9.61
CA MET A 240 2.41 0.22 -10.21
C MET A 240 2.36 1.17 -11.40
N TYR A 241 3.05 2.32 -11.31
CA TYR A 241 3.15 3.29 -12.40
C TYR A 241 3.93 2.74 -13.61
N GLN A 242 5.02 2.00 -13.41
CA GLN A 242 5.82 1.43 -14.49
C GLN A 242 5.26 0.09 -15.03
N GLY A 243 4.17 -0.42 -14.45
CA GLY A 243 3.69 -1.77 -14.74
C GLY A 243 4.73 -2.85 -14.39
N ALA A 244 5.63 -2.61 -13.44
CA ALA A 244 6.77 -3.46 -13.10
C ALA A 244 6.41 -4.45 -11.98
N ALA A 245 6.90 -5.69 -12.10
CA ALA A 245 6.66 -6.71 -11.10
C ALA A 245 7.54 -6.49 -9.86
N LYS A 246 6.95 -6.61 -8.66
CA LYS A 246 7.66 -6.51 -7.38
C LYS A 246 7.53 -7.81 -6.59
N VAL A 247 8.67 -8.36 -6.19
CA VAL A 247 8.74 -9.52 -5.29
C VAL A 247 8.78 -9.02 -3.86
N ILE A 248 7.79 -9.36 -3.05
CA ILE A 248 7.58 -8.85 -1.71
C ILE A 248 8.11 -9.84 -0.69
N LEU A 249 8.79 -9.33 0.35
CA LEU A 249 9.09 -10.09 1.55
C LEU A 249 8.45 -9.40 2.76
N PRO A 250 7.80 -10.15 3.68
CA PRO A 250 7.11 -9.56 4.83
C PRO A 250 8.08 -8.93 5.83
N ARG A 251 9.30 -9.47 5.91
CA ARG A 251 10.40 -9.03 6.77
C ARG A 251 11.73 -9.48 6.20
N PHE A 252 12.82 -8.93 6.73
CA PHE A 252 14.15 -9.43 6.43
C PHE A 252 14.40 -10.76 7.15
N ASP A 253 14.75 -11.76 6.36
CA ASP A 253 15.32 -13.03 6.80
C ASP A 253 16.46 -13.35 5.85
N HIS A 254 17.65 -13.66 6.38
CA HIS A 254 18.89 -13.76 5.60
C HIS A 254 18.76 -14.76 4.46
N ASP A 255 18.31 -15.98 4.75
CA ASP A 255 18.29 -17.06 3.78
C ASP A 255 17.18 -16.87 2.75
N THR A 256 16.01 -16.41 3.20
CA THR A 256 14.90 -16.09 2.30
C THR A 256 15.28 -14.97 1.36
N PHE A 257 15.91 -13.91 1.87
CA PHE A 257 16.39 -12.80 1.06
C PHE A 257 17.35 -13.26 -0.04
N LEU A 258 18.40 -14.02 0.30
CA LEU A 258 19.36 -14.51 -0.68
C LEU A 258 18.71 -15.45 -1.71
N ARG A 259 17.80 -16.34 -1.27
CA ARG A 259 17.02 -17.19 -2.17
C ARG A 259 16.16 -16.37 -3.12
N THR A 260 15.45 -15.37 -2.63
CA THR A 260 14.61 -14.49 -3.46
C THR A 260 15.44 -13.75 -4.51
N LEU A 261 16.61 -13.21 -4.13
CA LEU A 261 17.51 -12.56 -5.09
C LEU A 261 17.97 -13.52 -6.18
N SER A 262 18.36 -14.75 -5.81
CA SER A 262 18.80 -15.78 -6.74
C SER A 262 17.68 -16.24 -7.69
N THR A 263 16.51 -16.58 -7.14
CA THR A 263 15.36 -17.11 -7.89
C THR A 263 14.79 -16.10 -8.89
N TYR A 264 14.59 -14.85 -8.44
CA TYR A 264 13.96 -13.82 -9.27
C TYR A 264 14.96 -12.94 -10.01
N LYS A 265 16.27 -13.18 -9.83
CA LYS A 265 17.35 -12.37 -10.43
C LYS A 265 17.09 -10.88 -10.25
N VAL A 266 16.71 -10.51 -9.02
CA VAL A 266 16.34 -9.12 -8.69
C VAL A 266 17.56 -8.24 -8.96
N VAL A 267 17.39 -7.25 -9.83
CA VAL A 267 18.40 -6.22 -10.05
C VAL A 267 18.30 -5.26 -8.86
N TYR A 268 19.37 -5.18 -8.07
CA TYR A 268 19.32 -4.56 -6.73
C TYR A 268 19.05 -3.05 -6.81
N HIS A 269 17.91 -2.60 -6.27
CA HIS A 269 17.59 -1.18 -6.04
C HIS A 269 17.15 -0.99 -4.59
N LEU A 270 18.07 -1.18 -3.64
CA LEU A 270 17.73 -0.94 -2.23
C LEU A 270 18.25 0.41 -1.72
N PHE A 271 19.45 0.84 -2.13
CA PHE A 271 20.01 2.15 -1.81
C PHE A 271 21.09 2.48 -2.85
N THR A 272 20.86 3.45 -3.75
CA THR A 272 21.86 4.06 -4.66
C THR A 272 22.97 3.12 -5.19
N GLY A 273 22.75 2.45 -6.32
CA GLY A 273 23.83 1.76 -7.02
C GLY A 273 23.37 0.59 -7.87
N CYS A 274 23.10 0.88 -9.14
CA CYS A 274 22.97 -0.13 -10.18
C CYS A 274 24.27 -0.95 -10.22
N VAL A 275 24.24 -2.24 -9.85
CA VAL A 275 25.30 -3.15 -10.31
C VAL A 275 24.95 -3.46 -11.77
N GLN A 276 25.66 -2.81 -12.69
CA GLN A 276 25.57 -3.18 -14.10
C GLN A 276 25.87 -4.68 -14.25
N PRO A 277 25.24 -5.41 -15.18
CA PRO A 277 25.35 -6.87 -15.29
C PRO A 277 26.75 -7.42 -15.68
N ASN A 278 27.80 -6.60 -15.67
CA ASN A 278 29.11 -6.95 -16.22
C ASN A 278 30.12 -7.41 -15.15
N TYR A 279 29.73 -8.38 -14.32
CA TYR A 279 30.72 -9.21 -13.64
C TYR A 279 30.54 -10.65 -14.10
N ASN A 280 31.28 -10.99 -15.16
CA ASN A 280 31.66 -12.36 -15.43
C ASN A 280 32.59 -12.80 -14.28
N ILE A 281 32.17 -13.81 -13.53
CA ILE A 281 33.06 -14.66 -12.72
C ILE A 281 33.47 -15.83 -13.62
#